data_AF-A0A1T5A762-F1
#
_entry.id   AF-A0A1T5A762-F1
#
_cell.length_a   1.000
_cell.length_b   1.000
_cell.length_c   1.000
_cell.angle_alpha   90.00
_cell.angle_beta   90.00
_cell.angle_gamma   90.00
#
_symmetry.space_group_name_H-M   'P 1'
#
loop_
_entity.id
_entity.type
_entity.pdbx_description
1 polymer ?
#
loop_
_entity_poly.entity_id
_entity_poly.type
_entity_poly.pdbx_seq_one_letter_code
_entity_poly.pdbx_strand_id
1 'polypeptide(L)'
;MASQPPTKPINITPPRVAFIDERTGAVSRPWYDFLQQQWRNGNSVVGAVVLTADDQTQAFPNSIALVPVTGELERLLDPDSFTLGLADAGTPGTYGSASDTIQITVDDKGRVTATQVFQLNTDNIVEGITNLYFTVARARAAISGAVGRINYDSTTGVIDLQGAIVTPGTYSNPDVTTDEYGRVTAITDNPGFTGSGAYTNFTFVNGICTSAS
;
A
#
# COMPACT_ATOMS: atom_id res chain seq x y z
N MET A 1 48.29 32.48 -65.24
CA MET A 1 47.22 31.47 -65.08
C MET A 1 47.86 30.20 -64.58
N ALA A 2 47.70 29.87 -63.30
CA ALA A 2 48.21 28.62 -62.75
C ALA A 2 47.36 27.46 -63.29
N SER A 3 47.98 26.49 -63.94
CA SER A 3 47.30 25.30 -64.43
C SER A 3 46.77 24.50 -63.25
N GLN A 4 45.47 24.22 -63.26
CA GLN A 4 44.82 23.37 -62.27
C GLN A 4 45.49 21.98 -62.25
N PRO A 5 45.87 21.43 -61.08
CA PRO A 5 46.48 20.12 -61.01
C PRO A 5 45.50 19.04 -61.51
N PRO A 6 45.99 17.95 -62.12
CA PRO A 6 45.16 16.92 -62.73
C PRO A 6 44.22 16.30 -61.70
N THR A 7 42.92 16.25 -62.03
CA THR A 7 41.92 15.56 -61.21
C THR A 7 42.19 14.06 -61.25
N LYS A 8 42.62 13.51 -60.11
CA LYS A 8 42.77 12.08 -59.85
C LYS A 8 41.48 11.34 -60.28
N PRO A 9 41.55 10.22 -61.01
CA PRO A 9 40.37 9.52 -61.51
C PRO A 9 39.41 9.12 -60.39
N ILE A 10 38.11 9.30 -60.66
CA ILE A 10 37.01 9.04 -59.73
C ILE A 10 36.90 7.53 -59.53
N ASN A 11 37.30 7.02 -58.36
CA ASN A 11 37.11 5.62 -58.03
C ASN A 11 35.72 5.43 -57.38
N ILE A 12 34.77 4.91 -58.16
CA ILE A 12 33.41 4.60 -57.71
C ILE A 12 33.31 3.23 -57.03
N THR A 13 34.39 2.45 -57.01
CA THR A 13 34.38 1.09 -56.45
C THR A 13 34.60 1.15 -54.95
N PRO A 14 33.69 0.60 -54.13
CA PRO A 14 33.90 0.51 -52.69
C PRO A 14 35.16 -0.30 -52.36
N PRO A 15 35.87 0.02 -51.28
CA PRO A 15 37.01 -0.78 -50.82
C PRO A 15 36.59 -2.24 -50.52
N ARG A 16 37.46 -3.19 -50.84
CA ARG A 16 37.26 -4.63 -50.55
C ARG A 16 37.76 -5.05 -49.17
N VAL A 17 37.93 -4.10 -48.26
CA VAL A 17 38.36 -4.34 -46.87
C VAL A 17 37.17 -4.22 -45.93
N ALA A 18 37.33 -4.69 -44.69
CA ALA A 18 36.34 -4.48 -43.64
C ALA A 18 36.03 -2.98 -43.47
N PHE A 19 34.75 -2.68 -43.28
CA PHE A 19 34.26 -1.31 -43.09
C PHE A 19 34.83 -0.68 -41.81
N ILE A 20 34.91 -1.49 -40.75
CA ILE A 20 35.48 -1.12 -39.46
C ILE A 20 36.87 -1.74 -39.33
N ASP A 21 37.81 -0.98 -38.79
CA ASP A 21 39.13 -1.46 -38.39
C ASP A 21 39.03 -2.16 -37.03
N GLU A 22 39.35 -3.46 -37.02
CA GLU A 22 39.22 -4.35 -35.87
C GLU A 22 40.09 -3.98 -34.66
N ARG A 23 41.11 -3.11 -34.84
CA ARG A 23 41.99 -2.66 -33.74
C ARG A 23 41.52 -1.35 -33.12
N THR A 24 40.74 -0.57 -33.84
CA THR A 24 40.40 0.81 -33.43
C THR A 24 38.90 1.03 -33.29
N GLY A 25 38.06 0.14 -33.79
CA GLY A 25 36.59 0.32 -33.83
C GLY A 25 36.14 1.44 -34.78
N ALA A 26 37.07 2.15 -35.42
CA ALA A 26 36.79 3.25 -36.32
C ALA A 26 36.57 2.75 -37.76
N VAL A 27 35.95 3.60 -38.60
CA VAL A 27 35.87 3.34 -40.05
C VAL A 27 37.29 3.21 -40.60
N SER A 28 37.56 2.11 -41.31
CA SER A 28 38.90 1.84 -41.82
C SER A 28 39.34 2.90 -42.82
N ARG A 29 40.66 3.18 -42.87
CA ARG A 29 41.21 4.26 -43.69
C ARG A 29 40.75 4.23 -45.17
N PRO A 30 40.70 3.05 -45.84
CA PRO A 30 40.22 2.97 -47.21
C PRO A 30 38.74 3.38 -47.35
N TRP A 31 37.91 3.03 -46.38
CA TRP A 31 36.50 3.41 -46.35
C TRP A 31 36.31 4.90 -46.03
N TYR A 32 37.11 5.45 -45.11
CA TYR A 32 37.12 6.88 -44.81
C TYR A 32 37.46 7.73 -46.05
N ASP A 33 38.52 7.37 -46.76
CA ASP A 33 38.96 8.09 -47.96
C ASP A 33 37.98 7.93 -49.13
N PHE A 34 37.31 6.77 -49.24
CA PHE A 34 36.24 6.54 -50.22
C PHE A 34 35.01 7.39 -49.93
N LEU A 35 34.53 7.41 -48.68
CA LEU A 35 33.36 8.20 -48.29
C LEU A 35 33.61 9.71 -48.42
N GLN A 36 34.81 10.20 -48.05
CA GLN A 36 35.19 11.59 -48.29
C GLN A 36 35.17 11.96 -49.78
N GLN A 37 35.59 11.04 -50.65
CA GLN A 37 35.55 11.25 -52.09
C GLN A 37 34.10 11.28 -52.61
N GLN A 38 33.22 10.39 -52.15
CA GLN A 38 31.80 10.44 -52.54
C GLN A 38 31.14 11.76 -52.09
N TRP A 39 31.43 12.22 -50.87
CA TRP A 39 30.93 13.49 -50.35
C TRP A 39 31.38 14.71 -51.16
N ARG A 40 32.69 14.83 -51.46
CA ARG A 40 33.24 15.93 -52.28
C ARG A 40 32.61 15.99 -53.68
N ASN A 41 32.15 14.85 -54.18
CA ASN A 41 31.53 14.73 -55.50
C ASN A 41 30.00 14.90 -55.47
N GLY A 42 29.40 15.17 -54.30
CA GLY A 42 27.95 15.31 -54.15
C GLY A 42 27.18 13.99 -54.30
N ASN A 43 27.87 12.85 -54.33
CA ASN A 43 27.23 11.54 -54.38
C ASN A 43 26.73 11.18 -52.98
N SER A 44 25.42 11.07 -52.85
CA SER A 44 24.80 10.58 -51.62
C SER A 44 25.05 9.08 -51.48
N VAL A 45 25.40 8.63 -50.27
CA VAL A 45 25.51 7.19 -49.96
C VAL A 45 24.09 6.66 -49.80
N VAL A 46 23.45 6.34 -50.93
CA VAL A 46 22.05 5.89 -50.99
C VAL A 46 21.91 4.56 -50.24
N GLY A 47 21.11 4.55 -49.17
CA GLY A 47 20.68 3.33 -48.47
C GLY A 47 21.30 3.04 -47.10
N ALA A 48 22.35 3.76 -46.68
CA ALA A 48 22.85 3.63 -45.31
C ALA A 48 22.01 4.50 -44.36
N VAL A 49 21.31 3.89 -43.40
CA VAL A 49 20.71 4.65 -42.29
C VAL A 49 21.85 5.04 -41.36
N VAL A 50 22.18 6.33 -41.33
CA VAL A 50 23.20 6.87 -40.42
C VAL A 50 22.48 7.34 -39.16
N LEU A 51 22.75 6.66 -38.03
CA LEU A 51 22.36 7.13 -36.70
C LEU A 51 23.50 8.04 -36.20
N THR A 52 23.27 9.35 -36.18
CA THR A 52 24.23 10.32 -35.64
C THR A 52 23.81 10.71 -34.22
N ALA A 53 24.69 10.46 -33.24
CA ALA A 53 24.48 10.79 -31.83
C ALA A 53 25.03 12.18 -31.46
N ASP A 54 25.00 13.14 -32.38
CA ASP A 54 25.61 14.45 -32.14
C ASP A 54 24.68 15.58 -32.61
N ASP A 55 24.55 16.59 -31.75
CA ASP A 55 23.93 17.88 -32.02
C ASP A 55 24.83 18.67 -32.97
N GLN A 56 24.95 18.18 -34.21
CA GLN A 56 25.83 18.79 -35.20
C GLN A 56 25.02 19.34 -36.36
N THR A 57 25.34 20.59 -36.63
CA THR A 57 24.91 21.51 -37.69
C THR A 57 25.09 21.01 -39.14
N GLN A 58 25.27 19.70 -39.37
CA GLN A 58 25.45 19.08 -40.69
C GLN A 58 24.61 17.79 -40.77
N ALA A 59 23.31 17.93 -41.02
CA ALA A 59 22.41 16.81 -41.24
C ALA A 59 22.63 16.21 -42.64
N PHE A 60 22.84 14.90 -42.71
CA PHE A 60 22.79 14.18 -44.00
C PHE A 60 21.33 14.09 -44.48
N PRO A 61 21.05 14.05 -45.79
CA PRO A 61 19.68 13.97 -46.31
C PRO A 61 18.85 12.78 -45.78
N ASN A 62 19.52 11.74 -45.27
CA ASN A 62 18.96 10.50 -44.74
C ASN A 62 19.29 10.27 -43.25
N SER A 63 19.69 11.31 -42.50
CA SER A 63 19.94 11.17 -41.07
C SER A 63 18.64 11.07 -40.27
N ILE A 64 18.56 10.11 -39.34
CA ILE A 64 17.53 10.06 -38.30
C ILE A 64 18.17 10.57 -37.02
N ALA A 65 17.73 11.74 -36.55
CA ALA A 65 18.15 12.29 -35.27
C ALA A 65 17.41 11.60 -34.13
N LEU A 66 18.15 11.02 -33.19
CA LEU A 66 17.58 10.50 -31.95
C LEU A 66 17.50 11.65 -30.95
N VAL A 67 16.33 12.29 -30.85
CA VAL A 67 16.08 13.39 -29.92
C VAL A 67 15.42 12.80 -28.66
N PRO A 68 16.02 12.95 -27.47
CA PRO A 68 15.35 12.54 -26.25
C PRO A 68 14.08 13.36 -26.04
N VAL A 69 13.00 12.68 -25.68
CA VAL A 69 11.74 13.34 -25.32
C VAL A 69 11.88 14.03 -23.95
N THR A 70 12.71 13.49 -23.04
CA THR A 70 13.10 14.04 -21.73
C THR A 70 14.37 13.35 -21.22
N GLY A 71 15.30 14.08 -20.57
CA GLY A 71 16.56 13.54 -20.04
C GLY A 71 17.74 13.62 -21.03
N GLU A 72 18.96 13.46 -20.52
CA GLU A 72 20.15 13.34 -21.37
C GLU A 72 20.21 11.91 -21.94
N LEU A 73 20.27 11.79 -23.27
CA LEU A 73 20.81 10.57 -23.86
C LEU A 73 22.30 10.55 -23.53
N GLU A 74 22.71 9.73 -22.55
CA GLU A 74 24.14 9.58 -22.25
C GLU A 74 24.81 8.81 -23.39
N ARG A 75 25.50 9.53 -24.27
CA ARG A 75 26.35 8.93 -25.31
C ARG A 75 27.62 8.39 -24.65
N LEU A 76 27.55 7.18 -24.10
CA LEU A 76 28.74 6.45 -23.69
C LEU A 76 29.35 5.79 -24.93
N LEU A 77 30.41 6.38 -25.46
CA LEU A 77 31.13 5.83 -26.62
C LEU A 77 31.94 4.61 -26.17
N ASP A 78 31.40 3.41 -26.37
CA ASP A 78 32.13 2.15 -26.31
C ASP A 78 32.43 1.69 -27.76
N PRO A 79 33.69 1.35 -28.12
CA PRO A 79 34.05 0.92 -29.48
C PRO A 79 33.21 -0.25 -30.02
N ASP A 80 32.63 -1.09 -29.16
CA ASP A 80 31.87 -2.28 -29.57
C ASP A 80 30.35 -2.18 -29.32
N SER A 81 29.85 -1.08 -28.72
CA SER A 81 28.42 -0.93 -28.46
C SER A 81 27.90 0.50 -28.54
N PHE A 82 26.74 0.66 -29.18
CA PHE A 82 25.93 1.88 -29.11
C PHE A 82 24.76 1.61 -28.16
N THR A 83 24.88 2.08 -26.92
CA THR A 83 23.86 1.85 -25.89
C THR A 83 22.91 3.04 -25.80
N LEU A 84 21.61 2.79 -25.99
CA LEU A 84 20.54 3.74 -25.68
C LEU A 84 20.00 3.40 -24.28
N GLY A 85 20.33 4.23 -23.29
CA GLY A 85 19.88 4.08 -21.91
C GLY A 85 19.08 5.29 -21.42
N LEU A 86 18.37 5.10 -20.31
CA LEU A 86 17.86 6.21 -19.50
C LEU A 86 18.89 6.49 -18.39
N ALA A 87 19.06 7.75 -18.01
CA ALA A 87 19.83 8.10 -16.83
C ALA A 87 19.22 7.46 -15.57
N ASP A 88 20.06 7.20 -14.57
CA ASP A 88 19.61 6.67 -13.28
C ASP A 88 18.52 7.56 -12.66
N ALA A 89 17.34 6.98 -12.46
CA ALA A 89 16.20 7.68 -11.87
C ALA A 89 16.25 7.56 -10.34
N GLY A 90 17.07 8.40 -9.69
CA GLY A 90 17.10 8.55 -8.23
C GLY A 90 18.08 7.63 -7.51
N THR A 91 17.95 7.56 -6.18
CA THR A 91 18.85 6.77 -5.33
C THR A 91 18.35 5.32 -5.23
N PRO A 92 19.18 4.30 -5.50
CA PRO A 92 18.80 2.91 -5.27
C PRO A 92 18.37 2.69 -3.82
N GLY A 93 17.19 2.10 -3.62
CA GLY A 93 16.65 1.85 -2.28
C GLY A 93 15.29 1.16 -2.31
N THR A 94 14.82 0.76 -1.13
CA THR A 94 13.45 0.27 -0.94
C THR A 94 12.54 1.46 -0.71
N TYR A 95 11.49 1.56 -1.52
CA TYR A 95 10.44 2.55 -1.36
C TYR A 95 9.20 1.87 -0.79
N GLY A 96 8.60 2.46 0.24
CA GLY A 96 7.48 1.89 1.00
C GLY A 96 7.90 1.08 2.23
N SER A 97 6.92 0.68 3.03
CA SER A 97 7.10 -0.12 4.24
C SER A 97 5.83 -0.93 4.54
N ALA A 98 5.81 -1.72 5.62
CA ALA A 98 4.58 -2.38 6.07
C ALA A 98 3.48 -1.39 6.50
N SER A 99 3.84 -0.14 6.76
CA SER A 99 2.93 0.93 7.19
C SER A 99 2.71 1.99 6.12
N ASP A 100 3.28 1.85 4.92
CA ASP A 100 3.17 2.85 3.87
C ASP A 100 2.71 2.23 2.56
N THR A 101 1.74 2.85 1.90
CA THR A 101 1.43 2.55 0.50
C THR A 101 2.12 3.52 -0.43
N ILE A 102 2.38 3.06 -1.66
CA ILE A 102 2.94 3.89 -2.71
C ILE A 102 1.88 4.10 -3.77
N GLN A 103 1.57 5.36 -4.06
CA GLN A 103 0.82 5.72 -5.23
C GLN A 103 1.77 6.04 -6.38
N ILE A 104 1.50 5.46 -7.54
CA ILE A 104 2.24 5.70 -8.77
C ILE A 104 1.29 6.35 -9.75
N THR A 105 1.74 7.46 -10.35
CA THR A 105 1.06 8.06 -11.50
C THR A 105 1.83 7.71 -12.76
N VAL A 106 1.09 7.28 -13.79
CA VAL A 106 1.65 7.00 -15.10
C VAL A 106 1.06 7.91 -16.16
N ASP A 107 1.80 8.13 -17.25
CA ASP A 107 1.27 8.78 -18.44
C ASP A 107 0.53 7.79 -19.36
N ASP A 108 -0.01 8.29 -20.47
CA ASP A 108 -0.72 7.48 -21.49
C ASP A 108 0.14 6.36 -22.11
N LYS A 109 1.46 6.41 -21.89
CA LYS A 109 2.43 5.43 -22.39
C LYS A 109 2.86 4.44 -21.30
N GLY A 110 2.27 4.53 -20.10
CA GLY A 110 2.55 3.66 -18.96
C GLY A 110 3.84 3.99 -18.20
N ARG A 111 4.49 5.13 -18.49
CA ARG A 111 5.73 5.54 -17.80
C ARG A 111 5.38 6.20 -16.48
N VAL A 112 6.15 5.92 -15.43
CA VAL A 112 5.99 6.57 -14.13
C VAL A 112 6.35 8.05 -14.24
N THR A 113 5.44 8.94 -13.87
CA THR A 113 5.63 10.41 -13.90
C THR A 113 5.64 11.04 -12.51
N ALA A 114 5.08 10.35 -11.51
CA ALA A 114 5.15 10.75 -10.12
C ALA A 114 5.00 9.54 -9.19
N THR A 115 5.63 9.63 -8.02
CA THR A 115 5.48 8.67 -6.93
C THR A 115 5.17 9.44 -5.64
N GLN A 116 4.24 8.91 -4.84
CA GLN A 116 3.88 9.48 -3.54
C GLN A 116 3.77 8.36 -2.51
N VAL A 117 4.27 8.62 -1.30
CA VAL A 117 4.18 7.71 -0.16
C VAL A 117 3.06 8.17 0.76
N PHE A 118 2.17 7.26 1.12
CA PHE A 118 1.08 7.50 2.06
C PHE A 118 1.26 6.63 3.29
N GLN A 119 1.39 7.27 4.44
CA GLN A 119 1.38 6.56 5.72
C GLN A 119 -0.02 6.01 6.00
N LEU A 120 -0.08 4.76 6.41
CA LEU A 120 -1.30 4.09 6.82
C LEU A 120 -1.48 4.20 8.33
N ASN A 121 -2.69 4.55 8.74
CA ASN A 121 -3.17 4.41 10.10
C ASN A 121 -4.61 3.90 10.08
N THR A 122 -5.17 3.61 11.26
CA THR A 122 -6.55 3.12 11.36
C THR A 122 -7.60 4.16 10.94
N ASP A 123 -7.22 5.44 10.80
CA ASP A 123 -8.14 6.51 10.44
C ASP A 123 -8.28 6.69 8.92
N ASN A 124 -7.28 6.24 8.13
CA ASN A 124 -7.23 6.47 6.68
C ASN A 124 -7.28 5.21 5.81
N ILE A 125 -7.48 4.06 6.41
CA ILE A 125 -7.74 2.81 5.70
C ILE A 125 -9.25 2.56 5.71
N VAL A 126 -9.81 2.22 4.55
CA VAL A 126 -11.24 1.89 4.42
C VAL A 126 -11.50 0.47 4.93
N GLU A 127 -12.52 0.31 5.77
CA GLU A 127 -12.92 -0.99 6.29
C GLU A 127 -13.67 -1.84 5.26
N GLY A 128 -13.48 -3.17 5.33
CA GLY A 128 -14.27 -4.12 4.56
C GLY A 128 -15.61 -4.44 5.25
N ILE A 129 -16.37 -5.39 4.69
CA ILE A 129 -17.63 -5.85 5.30
C ILE A 129 -17.42 -6.91 6.40
N THR A 130 -16.29 -7.62 6.38
CA THR A 130 -16.01 -8.75 7.27
C THR A 130 -15.12 -8.37 8.44
N ASN A 131 -14.05 -7.62 8.18
CA ASN A 131 -13.08 -7.19 9.18
C ASN A 131 -13.23 -5.69 9.39
N LEU A 132 -13.62 -5.32 10.60
CA LEU A 132 -13.87 -3.96 11.02
C LEU A 132 -12.86 -3.57 12.11
N TYR A 133 -12.43 -2.32 12.12
CA TYR A 133 -11.77 -1.67 13.23
C TYR A 133 -12.60 -1.74 14.49
N PHE A 134 -11.87 -1.88 15.59
CA PHE A 134 -12.40 -1.63 16.89
C PHE A 134 -12.79 -0.14 17.01
N THR A 135 -14.03 0.10 17.40
CA THR A 135 -14.45 1.38 17.95
C THR A 135 -15.18 1.11 19.24
N VAL A 136 -15.09 2.04 20.20
CA VAL A 136 -15.83 1.93 21.46
C VAL A 136 -17.33 1.81 21.19
N ALA A 137 -17.84 2.50 20.16
CA ALA A 137 -19.25 2.41 19.76
C ALA A 137 -19.65 1.01 19.27
N ARG A 138 -18.84 0.37 18.41
CA ARG A 138 -19.12 -0.99 17.93
C ARG A 138 -19.01 -2.04 19.04
N ALA A 139 -18.00 -1.90 19.89
CA ALA A 139 -17.85 -2.76 21.06
C ALA A 139 -19.09 -2.69 21.96
N ARG A 140 -19.66 -1.49 22.14
CA ARG A 140 -20.92 -1.32 22.88
C ARG A 140 -22.13 -1.92 22.16
N ALA A 141 -22.25 -1.70 20.86
CA ALA A 141 -23.34 -2.26 20.06
C ALA A 141 -23.34 -3.81 19.97
N ALA A 142 -22.19 -4.44 20.21
CA ALA A 142 -22.07 -5.91 20.24
C ALA A 142 -22.65 -6.54 21.52
N ILE A 143 -22.91 -5.75 22.56
CA ILE A 143 -23.48 -6.23 23.82
C ILE A 143 -25.00 -6.15 23.75
N SER A 144 -25.67 -7.21 24.19
CA SER A 144 -27.11 -7.23 24.42
C SER A 144 -27.42 -7.71 25.83
N GLY A 145 -28.35 -7.03 26.50
CA GLY A 145 -28.81 -7.40 27.85
C GLY A 145 -30.02 -8.32 27.78
N ALA A 146 -30.09 -9.30 28.68
CA ALA A 146 -31.30 -10.07 28.90
C ALA A 146 -32.35 -9.18 29.59
N VAL A 147 -33.54 -9.06 29.00
CA VAL A 147 -34.64 -8.22 29.50
C VAL A 147 -34.97 -8.59 30.95
N GLY A 148 -34.99 -7.60 31.84
CA GLY A 148 -35.51 -7.74 33.21
C GLY A 148 -34.51 -8.07 34.31
N ARG A 149 -33.19 -8.04 34.04
CA ARG A 149 -32.16 -8.28 35.09
C ARG A 149 -30.97 -7.35 35.02
N ILE A 150 -30.49 -7.07 33.81
CA ILE A 150 -29.34 -6.21 33.57
C ILE A 150 -29.80 -5.04 32.72
N ASN A 151 -29.51 -3.84 33.19
CA ASN A 151 -29.61 -2.62 32.40
C ASN A 151 -28.26 -2.39 31.71
N TYR A 152 -28.31 -2.21 30.40
CA TYR A 152 -27.13 -1.84 29.62
C TYR A 152 -27.40 -0.53 28.87
N ASP A 153 -26.59 0.50 29.15
CA ASP A 153 -26.60 1.75 28.39
C ASP A 153 -25.58 1.67 27.26
N SER A 154 -26.06 1.54 26.02
CA SER A 154 -25.22 1.44 24.82
C SER A 154 -24.52 2.76 24.45
N THR A 155 -24.92 3.88 25.04
CA THR A 155 -24.29 5.19 24.83
C THR A 155 -23.06 5.34 25.71
N THR A 156 -23.18 5.03 27.01
CA THR A 156 -22.09 5.19 27.99
C THR A 156 -21.27 3.91 28.20
N GLY A 157 -21.86 2.74 27.93
CA GLY A 157 -21.28 1.43 28.20
C GLY A 157 -21.47 0.94 29.64
N VAL A 158 -22.26 1.64 30.46
CA VAL A 158 -22.53 1.25 31.83
C VAL A 158 -23.41 -0.01 31.86
N ILE A 159 -22.99 -0.96 32.68
CA ILE A 159 -23.75 -2.17 33.02
C ILE A 159 -24.19 -2.01 34.48
N ASP A 160 -25.50 -2.07 34.71
CA ASP A 160 -26.10 -1.97 36.03
C ASP A 160 -27.18 -3.04 36.21
N LEU A 161 -27.59 -3.29 37.45
CA LEU A 161 -28.72 -4.15 37.75
C LEU A 161 -30.02 -3.38 37.55
N GLN A 162 -31.03 -4.05 36.96
CA GLN A 162 -32.38 -3.52 37.06
C GLN A 162 -32.80 -3.53 38.54
N GLY A 163 -33.45 -2.46 39.00
CA GLY A 163 -33.72 -2.20 40.42
C GLY A 163 -34.16 -3.43 41.22
N ALA A 164 -33.77 -3.50 42.49
CA ALA A 164 -33.95 -4.69 43.33
C ALA A 164 -35.39 -5.22 43.26
N ILE A 165 -35.50 -6.54 43.04
CA ILE A 165 -36.80 -7.27 43.05
C ILE A 165 -37.45 -7.16 44.44
N VAL A 166 -36.63 -6.97 45.48
CA VAL A 166 -37.05 -6.85 46.87
C VAL A 166 -37.08 -5.39 47.28
N THR A 167 -38.16 -4.98 47.95
CA THR A 167 -38.30 -3.63 48.48
C THR A 167 -37.24 -3.38 49.57
N PRO A 168 -36.51 -2.25 49.55
CA PRO A 168 -35.58 -1.93 50.64
C PRO A 168 -36.30 -1.83 51.98
N GLY A 169 -35.81 -2.56 52.99
CA GLY A 169 -36.42 -2.59 54.32
C GLY A 169 -35.69 -3.55 55.27
N THR A 170 -36.05 -3.50 56.54
CA THR A 170 -35.66 -4.51 57.52
C THR A 170 -36.72 -5.59 57.52
N TYR A 171 -36.30 -6.85 57.32
CA TYR A 171 -37.18 -8.00 57.40
C TYR A 171 -36.85 -8.80 58.67
N SER A 172 -37.83 -9.03 59.54
CA SER A 172 -37.68 -9.80 60.77
C SER A 172 -38.19 -11.21 60.54
N ASN A 173 -37.30 -12.20 60.71
CA ASN A 173 -37.56 -13.61 60.43
C ASN A 173 -38.10 -13.82 59.01
N PRO A 174 -37.34 -13.45 57.95
CA PRO A 174 -37.84 -13.48 56.60
C PRO A 174 -38.05 -14.91 56.07
N ASP A 175 -39.17 -15.11 55.37
CA ASP A 175 -39.29 -16.20 54.41
C ASP A 175 -38.62 -15.75 53.10
N VAL A 176 -37.69 -16.55 52.58
CA VAL A 176 -36.97 -16.29 51.32
C VAL A 176 -37.49 -17.22 50.25
N THR A 177 -38.07 -16.65 49.19
CA THR A 177 -38.48 -17.40 48.00
C THR A 177 -37.44 -17.22 46.91
N THR A 178 -37.06 -18.31 46.26
CA THR A 178 -36.17 -18.30 45.09
C THR A 178 -36.84 -18.90 43.86
N ASP A 179 -36.35 -18.55 42.67
CA ASP A 179 -36.71 -19.27 41.44
C ASP A 179 -35.92 -20.59 41.28
N GLU A 180 -36.19 -21.32 40.18
CA GLU A 180 -35.52 -22.59 39.82
C GLU A 180 -33.99 -22.46 39.70
N TYR A 181 -33.49 -21.24 39.48
CA TYR A 181 -32.07 -20.94 39.35
C TYR A 181 -31.45 -20.43 40.67
N GLY A 182 -32.19 -20.50 41.79
CA GLY A 182 -31.71 -20.10 43.11
C GLY A 182 -31.63 -18.60 43.35
N ARG A 183 -32.20 -17.77 42.46
CA ARG A 183 -32.22 -16.30 42.65
C ARG A 183 -33.39 -15.93 43.54
N VAL A 184 -33.18 -14.99 44.47
CA VAL A 184 -34.25 -14.46 45.33
C VAL A 184 -35.30 -13.74 44.48
N THR A 185 -36.56 -14.17 44.61
CA THR A 185 -37.72 -13.57 43.93
C THR A 185 -38.65 -12.85 44.88
N ALA A 186 -38.63 -13.18 46.17
CA ALA A 186 -39.34 -12.45 47.22
C ALA A 186 -38.66 -12.64 48.57
N ILE A 187 -38.74 -11.60 49.40
CA ILE A 187 -38.47 -11.67 50.84
C ILE A 187 -39.70 -11.07 51.51
N THR A 188 -40.30 -11.83 52.43
CA THR A 188 -41.48 -11.39 53.21
C THR A 188 -41.24 -11.63 54.68
N ASP A 189 -41.73 -10.73 55.54
CA ASP A 189 -41.78 -11.00 56.97
C ASP A 189 -42.68 -12.22 57.21
N ASN A 190 -42.18 -13.19 57.98
CA ASN A 190 -43.00 -14.28 58.43
C ASN A 190 -43.74 -13.84 59.70
N PRO A 191 -45.08 -13.61 59.66
CA PRO A 191 -45.83 -13.20 60.84
C PRO A 191 -45.90 -14.31 61.90
N GLY A 192 -45.48 -15.54 61.57
CA GLY A 192 -45.60 -16.72 62.41
C GLY A 192 -44.64 -16.79 63.61
N PHE A 193 -43.63 -15.93 63.68
CA PHE A 193 -42.74 -15.84 64.85
C PHE A 193 -42.79 -14.44 65.47
N THR A 194 -43.74 -14.23 66.37
CA THR A 194 -43.88 -12.97 67.13
C THR A 194 -43.03 -12.94 68.42
N GLY A 195 -42.13 -13.91 68.58
CA GLY A 195 -41.36 -14.11 69.79
C GLY A 195 -39.99 -13.42 69.76
N SER A 196 -39.73 -12.51 70.69
CA SER A 196 -38.38 -11.98 70.96
C SER A 196 -37.76 -12.77 72.13
N GLY A 197 -36.63 -13.44 71.90
CA GLY A 197 -35.90 -14.20 72.93
C GLY A 197 -34.89 -15.21 72.37
N ALA A 198 -33.98 -15.68 73.23
CA ALA A 198 -33.11 -16.81 72.92
C ALA A 198 -33.88 -18.11 73.20
N TYR A 199 -34.42 -18.73 72.14
CA TYR A 199 -35.11 -20.02 72.24
C TYR A 199 -34.08 -21.15 72.21
N THR A 200 -34.15 -22.04 73.21
CA THR A 200 -33.26 -23.21 73.25
C THR A 200 -33.95 -24.47 72.74
N ASN A 201 -35.28 -24.46 72.66
CA ASN A 201 -36.07 -25.57 72.14
C ASN A 201 -37.02 -25.12 71.03
N PHE A 202 -37.05 -25.91 69.95
CA PHE A 202 -37.95 -25.74 68.82
C PHE A 202 -38.69 -27.05 68.57
N THR A 203 -40.01 -26.97 68.37
CA THR A 203 -40.84 -28.13 68.04
C THR A 203 -41.25 -28.05 66.58
N PHE A 204 -40.97 -29.11 65.82
CA PHE A 204 -41.30 -29.19 64.39
C PHE A 204 -42.37 -30.25 64.12
N VAL A 205 -43.33 -29.92 63.26
CA VAL A 205 -44.31 -30.87 62.70
C VAL A 205 -44.23 -30.77 61.18
N ASN A 206 -43.98 -31.89 60.51
CA ASN A 206 -43.80 -31.95 59.05
C ASN A 206 -42.74 -30.97 58.50
N GLY A 207 -41.67 -30.74 59.26
CA GLY A 207 -40.58 -29.83 58.88
C GLY A 207 -40.87 -28.34 59.15
N ILE A 208 -42.05 -28.00 59.66
CA ILE A 208 -42.44 -26.62 60.01
C ILE A 208 -42.32 -26.44 61.53
N CYS A 209 -41.63 -25.39 61.98
CA CYS A 209 -41.58 -25.05 63.40
C CYS A 209 -42.98 -24.61 63.87
N THR A 210 -43.51 -25.27 64.89
CA THR A 210 -44.86 -25.04 65.44
C THR A 210 -44.85 -24.40 66.83
N SER A 211 -43.74 -24.46 67.57
CA SER A 211 -43.54 -23.71 68.80
C SER A 211 -42.04 -23.58 69.14
N ALA A 212 -41.68 -22.51 69.85
CA ALA A 212 -40.36 -22.35 70.44
C ALA A 212 -40.44 -21.82 71.87
N SER A 213 -39.55 -22.29 72.74
CA SER A 213 -39.45 -21.94 74.16
C SER A 213 -38.01 -21.78 74.62
#